data_AF-A0A919Z059-F1
#
_entry.id   AF-A0A919Z059-F1
#
_cell.length_a   1.000
_cell.length_b   1.000
_cell.length_c   1.000
_cell.angle_alpha   90.00
_cell.angle_beta   90.00
_cell.angle_gamma   90.00
#
_symmetry.space_group_name_H-M   'P 1'
#
loop_
_entity.id
_entity.type
_entity.pdbx_description
1 polymer ?
#
loop_
_entity_poly.entity_id
_entity_poly.type
_entity_poly.pdbx_seq_one_letter_code
_entity_poly.pdbx_strand_id
1 'polypeptide(L)' 'MSAQVTIPDQERTITIELTVKEAMALSGVRFHQDRHLLPTVRQKLRDRLYEQWMLTRIGGPPV' A
#
# COMPACT_ATOMS: atom_id res chain seq x y z
N MET A 1 -16.40 21.70 5.99
CA MET A 1 -16.46 20.32 6.50
C MET A 1 -15.27 19.53 5.94
N SER A 2 -14.24 19.35 6.74
CA SER A 2 -13.04 18.57 6.40
C SER A 2 -13.20 17.18 7.00
N ALA A 3 -13.49 16.17 6.17
CA ALA A 3 -13.52 14.78 6.60
C ALA A 3 -12.08 14.35 6.96
N GLN A 4 -11.73 14.45 8.24
CA GLN A 4 -10.56 13.77 8.78
C GLN A 4 -10.86 12.28 8.74
N VAL A 5 -10.19 11.57 7.84
CA VAL A 5 -10.22 10.11 7.79
C VAL A 5 -9.39 9.62 8.98
N THR A 6 -10.01 9.50 10.14
CA THR A 6 -9.41 8.85 11.30
C THR A 6 -9.38 7.35 11.02
N ILE A 7 -8.20 6.81 10.71
CA ILE A 7 -7.98 5.38 10.56
C ILE A 7 -8.02 4.78 11.99
N PRO A 8 -9.03 3.96 12.35
CA PRO A 8 -9.21 3.49 13.73
C PRO A 8 -8.17 2.44 14.20
N ASP A 9 -7.33 1.95 13.29
CA ASP A 9 -6.43 0.80 13.49
C ASP A 9 -4.97 1.25 13.73
N GLN A 10 -4.72 1.96 14.84
CA GLN A 10 -3.49 2.73 15.05
C GLN A 10 -2.16 1.95 14.93
N GLU A 11 -2.18 0.62 14.97
CA GLU A 11 -0.98 -0.23 14.85
C GLU A 11 -1.10 -1.39 13.85
N ARG A 12 -2.12 -1.40 12.97
CA ARG A 12 -2.21 -2.48 11.97
C ARG A 12 -1.16 -2.28 10.88
N THR A 13 -0.22 -3.20 10.83
CA THR A 13 0.80 -3.27 9.78
C THR A 13 0.29 -4.09 8.60
N ILE A 14 0.78 -3.77 7.41
CA ILE A 14 0.56 -4.55 6.20
C ILE A 14 1.91 -5.04 5.71
N THR A 15 1.97 -6.31 5.28
CA THR A 15 3.18 -6.88 4.69
C THR A 15 2.95 -7.06 3.21
N ILE A 16 3.86 -6.52 2.39
CA ILE A 16 3.83 -6.67 0.94
C ILE A 16 5.19 -7.13 0.42
N GLU A 17 5.17 -8.07 -0.52
CA GLU A 17 6.38 -8.48 -1.23
C GLU A 17 6.69 -7.48 -2.33
N LEU A 18 7.89 -6.91 -2.26
CA LEU A 18 8.42 -5.97 -3.24
C LEU A 18 9.76 -6.47 -3.74
N THR A 19 10.03 -6.26 -5.02
CA THR A 19 11.41 -6.41 -5.51
C THR A 19 12.27 -5.25 -5.00
N VAL A 20 13.60 -5.44 -4.99
CA VAL A 20 14.55 -4.40 -4.57
C VAL A 20 14.34 -3.09 -5.33
N LYS A 21 14.08 -3.16 -6.65
CA LYS A 21 13.83 -1.99 -7.49
C LYS A 21 12.53 -1.28 -7.09
N GLU A 22 11.48 -2.05 -6.81
CA GLU A 22 10.19 -1.50 -6.37
C GLU A 22 10.32 -0.78 -5.02
N ALA A 23 11.02 -1.39 -4.05
CA ALA A 23 11.28 -0.79 -2.75
C ALA A 23 12.12 0.50 -2.86
N MET A 24 13.16 0.49 -3.70
CA MET A 24 13.95 1.69 -4.01
C MET A 24 13.11 2.77 -4.68
N ALA A 25 12.21 2.39 -5.59
CA ALA A 25 11.33 3.36 -6.24
C ALA A 25 10.42 4.05 -5.22
N LEU A 26 9.86 3.28 -4.28
CA LEU A 26 9.05 3.82 -3.18
C LEU A 26 9.85 4.70 -2.21
N SER A 27 11.13 4.42 -1.98
CA SER A 27 12.00 5.26 -1.15
C SER A 27 12.43 6.58 -1.82
N GLY A 28 12.06 6.79 -3.09
CA GLY A 28 12.32 8.03 -3.84
C GLY A 28 13.40 7.91 -4.91
N VAL A 29 14.00 6.73 -5.10
CA VAL A 29 14.95 6.49 -6.18
C VAL A 29 14.23 6.52 -7.53
N ARG A 30 14.72 7.35 -8.45
CA ARG A 30 14.15 7.46 -9.80
C ARG A 30 14.88 6.56 -10.77
N PHE A 31 14.15 5.64 -11.40
CA PHE A 31 14.66 4.78 -12.43
C PHE A 31 14.35 5.39 -13.80
N HIS A 32 15.31 6.12 -14.39
CA HIS A 32 15.11 6.79 -15.69
C HIS A 32 14.86 5.81 -16.83
N GLN A 33 15.42 4.60 -16.72
CA GLN A 33 15.22 3.49 -17.67
C GLN A 33 13.83 2.84 -17.55
N ASP A 34 13.16 3.03 -16.40
CA ASP A 34 11.83 2.46 -16.15
C ASP A 34 10.95 3.48 -15.42
N ARG A 35 10.35 4.36 -16.24
CA ARG A 35 9.43 5.41 -15.77
C ARG A 35 8.12 4.85 -15.24
N HIS A 36 7.80 3.60 -15.56
CA HIS A 36 6.55 2.96 -15.17
C HIS A 36 6.66 2.25 -13.82
N LEU A 37 7.88 1.91 -13.37
CA LEU A 37 8.11 1.24 -12.10
C LEU A 37 7.40 1.92 -10.92
N LEU A 38 7.59 3.23 -10.73
CA LEU A 38 6.99 3.95 -9.61
C LEU A 38 5.44 3.98 -9.68
N PRO A 39 4.81 4.35 -10.81
CA PRO A 39 3.37 4.21 -10.99
C PRO A 39 2.84 2.80 -10.70
N THR A 40 3.49 1.77 -11.24
CA THR A 40 3.09 0.36 -11.09
C THR A 40 3.15 -0.09 -9.63
N VAL A 41 4.22 0.26 -8.91
CA VAL A 41 4.36 -0.12 -7.51
C VAL A 41 3.35 0.61 -6.61
N ARG A 42 3.04 1.88 -6.92
CA ARG A 42 1.97 2.60 -6.22
C ARG A 42 0.61 1.96 -6.45
N GLN A 43 0.34 1.50 -7.67
CA GLN A 43 -0.88 0.76 -7.97
C GLN A 43 -0.94 -0.55 -7.15
N LYS A 44 0.13 -1.34 -7.17
CA LYS A 44 0.25 -2.57 -6.36
C LYS A 44 0.00 -2.33 -4.87
N LEU A 45 0.60 -1.28 -4.30
CA LEU A 45 0.38 -0.90 -2.91
C LEU A 45 -1.08 -0.52 -2.64
N ARG A 46 -1.69 0.28 -3.51
CA ARG A 46 -3.10 0.69 -3.39
C ARG A 46 -4.03 -0.50 -3.45
N ASP A 47 -3.81 -1.41 -4.38
CA ASP A 47 -4.67 -2.58 -4.58
C ASP A 47 -4.60 -3.50 -3.34
N ARG A 48 -3.41 -3.71 -2.76
CA ARG A 48 -3.24 -4.44 -1.49
C ARG A 48 -3.90 -3.75 -0.30
N LEU A 49 -3.76 -2.43 -0.17
CA LEU A 49 -4.45 -1.67 0.87
C LEU A 49 -5.98 -1.80 0.75
N TYR A 50 -6.50 -1.78 -0.47
CA TYR A 50 -7.91 -1.93 -0.73
C TYR A 50 -8.40 -3.34 -0.39
N GLU A 51 -7.67 -4.39 -0.78
CA GLU A 51 -7.95 -5.77 -0.39
C GLU A 51 -8.02 -5.91 1.14
N GLN A 52 -7.01 -5.40 1.85
CA GLN A 52 -6.95 -5.51 3.31
C GLN A 52 -8.09 -4.74 3.99
N TRP A 53 -8.43 -3.57 3.46
CA TRP A 53 -9.52 -2.76 3.98
C TRP A 53 -10.89 -3.38 3.70
N MET A 54 -11.08 -3.99 2.53
CA MET A 54 -12.26 -4.78 2.22
C MET A 54 -12.38 -5.95 3.19
N LEU A 55 -11.34 -6.78 3.35
CA LEU A 55 -11.33 -7.92 4.29
C LEU A 55 -11.69 -7.49 5.73
N THR A 56 -11.22 -6.33 6.16
CA THR A 56 -11.53 -5.77 7.49
C THR A 56 -13.01 -5.44 7.66
N ARG A 57 -13.71 -4.98 6.60
CA ARG A 57 -15.14 -4.64 6.67
C ARG A 57 -16.07 -5.85 6.57
N ILE A 58 -15.60 -6.97 6.03
CA ILE A 58 -16.33 -8.25 5.93
C ILE A 58 -15.81 -9.23 6.99
N GLY A 59 -15.85 -8.83 8.27
CA GLY A 59 -15.85 -9.74 9.44
C GLY A 59 -15.00 -11.02 9.40
N GLY A 60 -13.72 -10.95 9.00
CA GLY A 60 -12.78 -12.07 9.12
C GLY A 60 -12.17 -12.18 10.54
N PRO A 61 -11.87 -13.40 11.05
CA PRO A 61 -11.64 -13.66 12.47
C PRO A 61 -10.34 -13.00 12.98
N PRO A 62 -10.23 -12.79 14.31
CA PRO A 62 -8.99 -12.29 14.89
C PRO A 62 -7.90 -13.35 14.72
N VAL A 63 -6.72 -12.91 14.29
CA VAL A 63 -5.46 -13.65 14.43
C VAL A 63 -5.15 -13.93 15.89
#